data_AF-A0AAJ4P5I6-F1
#
_entry.id   AF-A0AAJ4P5I6-F1
#
_cell.length_a   1.000
_cell.length_b   1.000
_cell.length_c   1.000
_cell.angle_alpha   90.00
_cell.angle_beta   90.00
_cell.angle_gamma   90.00
#
_symmetry.space_group_name_H-M   'P 1'
#
loop_
_entity.id
_entity.type
_entity.pdbx_description
1 polymer ?
#
loop_
_entity_poly.entity_id
_entity_poly.type
_entity_poly.pdbx_seq_one_letter_code
_entity_poly.pdbx_strand_id
1 'polypeptide(L)'
;MDNLFLLKTCQTQKDFASLLGYSEKEFTRILFSQPIQNKYKSFKIPKKNGSRRNILAPVPDLKILQTRLSILLTHCYDELEHKRLSKSSYVQCISSHGFRKKILVEIPISKKSRTSFESKVINFGIYSNAKKHVGKNLVLNIDLKDFFQSITFSRIIGFFTKNKYFQLNFDIALLVAQIATYRPNQVQEGFLPQGSPCSPIISNLIGNILDIRLPS
;
A
#
# COMPACT_ATOMS: atom_id res chain seq x y z
N MET A 1 -1.58 2.00 -20.15
CA MET A 1 -0.49 2.92 -19.74
C MET A 1 0.09 2.38 -18.45
N ASP A 2 1.42 2.33 -18.31
CA ASP A 2 2.10 1.90 -17.07
C ASP A 2 1.93 3.02 -16.02
N ASN A 3 1.09 2.79 -15.01
CA ASN A 3 0.84 3.73 -13.90
C ASN A 3 2.11 4.00 -13.12
N LEU A 4 2.96 2.98 -12.96
CA LEU A 4 4.26 3.14 -12.32
C LEU A 4 5.14 4.12 -13.10
N PHE A 5 5.14 4.05 -14.43
CA PHE A 5 5.90 4.98 -15.24
C PHE A 5 5.37 6.40 -15.09
N LEU A 6 4.05 6.60 -15.19
CA LEU A 6 3.42 7.92 -15.00
C LEU A 6 3.76 8.52 -13.63
N LEU A 7 3.63 7.74 -12.57
CA LEU A 7 3.95 8.19 -11.21
C LEU A 7 5.43 8.59 -11.06
N LYS A 8 6.34 7.88 -11.75
CA LYS A 8 7.78 8.19 -11.76
C LYS A 8 8.12 9.45 -12.53
N THR A 9 7.36 9.76 -13.58
CA THR A 9 7.58 10.95 -14.41
C THR A 9 7.10 12.24 -13.74
N CYS A 10 6.24 12.16 -12.72
CA CYS A 10 5.80 13.34 -11.97
C CYS A 10 7.01 14.02 -11.29
N GLN A 11 7.16 15.32 -11.51
CA GLN A 11 8.17 16.13 -10.84
C GLN A 11 7.56 17.23 -9.99
N THR A 12 6.38 17.72 -10.37
CA THR A 12 5.71 18.83 -9.70
C THR A 12 4.39 18.41 -9.03
N GLN A 13 3.91 19.24 -8.11
CA GLN A 13 2.58 19.07 -7.52
C GLN A 13 1.48 19.03 -8.58
N LYS A 14 1.60 19.84 -9.63
CA LYS A 14 0.64 19.90 -10.73
C LYS A 14 0.56 18.58 -11.50
N ASP A 15 1.70 17.96 -11.81
CA ASP A 15 1.75 16.67 -12.51
C ASP A 15 1.04 15.59 -11.68
N PHE A 16 1.35 15.56 -10.38
CA PHE A 16 0.81 14.57 -9.47
C PHE A 16 -0.70 14.78 -9.21
N ALA A 17 -1.14 16.03 -9.08
CA ALA A 17 -2.56 16.37 -8.99
C ALA A 17 -3.31 15.90 -10.25
N SER A 18 -2.74 16.17 -11.43
CA SER A 18 -3.32 15.77 -12.72
C SER A 18 -3.40 14.24 -12.84
N LEU A 19 -2.37 13.52 -12.40
CA LEU A 19 -2.36 12.05 -12.37
C LEU A 19 -3.46 11.48 -11.44
N LEU A 20 -3.75 12.17 -10.34
CA LEU A 20 -4.85 11.82 -9.44
C LEU A 20 -6.22 12.36 -9.90
N GLY A 21 -6.29 13.02 -11.06
CA GLY A 21 -7.50 13.55 -11.67
C GLY A 21 -8.05 14.80 -10.97
N TYR A 22 -7.17 15.65 -10.45
CA TYR A 22 -7.52 16.95 -9.84
C TYR A 22 -6.83 18.10 -10.55
N SER A 23 -7.46 19.28 -10.54
CA SER A 23 -6.71 20.51 -10.80
C SER A 23 -5.75 20.80 -9.64
N GLU A 24 -4.67 21.52 -9.93
CA GLU A 24 -3.69 21.93 -8.90
C GLU A 24 -4.34 22.77 -7.78
N LYS A 25 -5.30 23.63 -8.13
CA LYS A 25 -6.04 24.46 -7.16
C LYS A 25 -6.88 23.60 -6.21
N GLU A 26 -7.64 22.65 -6.74
CA GLU A 26 -8.46 21.75 -5.92
C GLU A 26 -7.59 20.87 -5.02
N PHE A 27 -6.51 20.32 -5.58
CA PHE A 27 -5.56 19.50 -4.83
C PHE A 27 -4.94 20.29 -3.66
N THR A 28 -4.51 21.52 -3.92
CA THR A 28 -3.98 22.44 -2.91
C THR A 28 -5.02 22.73 -1.83
N ARG A 29 -6.27 23.02 -2.22
CA ARG A 29 -7.38 23.23 -1.28
C ARG A 29 -7.56 22.01 -0.38
N ILE A 30 -7.61 20.80 -0.95
CA ILE A 30 -7.82 19.58 -0.15
C ILE A 30 -6.65 19.37 0.84
N LEU A 31 -5.40 19.64 0.45
CA LEU A 31 -4.21 19.36 1.28
C LEU A 31 -3.83 20.47 2.25
N PHE A 32 -4.12 21.74 1.95
CA PHE A 32 -3.58 22.86 2.72
C PHE A 32 -4.63 23.81 3.31
N SER A 33 -5.93 23.63 3.00
CA SER A 33 -7.01 24.50 3.53
C SER A 33 -7.16 24.50 5.05
N GLN A 34 -6.75 23.43 5.73
CA GLN A 34 -6.86 23.29 7.18
C GLN A 34 -5.82 22.30 7.70
N PRO A 35 -5.52 22.34 9.02
CA PRO A 35 -4.67 21.34 9.65
C PRO A 35 -5.22 19.91 9.44
N ILE A 36 -4.32 18.95 9.28
CA ILE A 36 -4.68 17.53 9.03
C ILE A 36 -5.53 16.93 10.15
N GLN A 37 -5.42 17.42 11.38
CA GLN A 37 -6.25 17.04 12.51
C GLN A 37 -7.75 17.22 12.22
N ASN A 38 -8.09 18.35 11.61
CA ASN A 38 -9.47 18.73 11.31
C ASN A 38 -10.03 17.97 10.10
N LYS A 39 -9.16 17.28 9.34
CA LYS A 39 -9.55 16.43 8.21
C LYS A 39 -9.88 15.01 8.60
N TYR A 40 -9.87 14.70 9.90
CA TYR A 40 -10.22 13.39 10.42
C TYR A 40 -11.23 13.49 11.56
N LYS A 41 -12.15 12.53 11.58
CA LYS A 41 -13.05 12.29 12.71
C LYS A 41 -12.56 11.07 13.46
N SER A 42 -12.35 11.21 14.76
CA SER A 42 -11.96 10.10 15.63
C SER A 42 -13.18 9.49 16.30
N PHE A 43 -13.26 8.16 16.36
CA PHE A 43 -14.29 7.44 17.10
C PHE A 43 -13.78 6.07 17.55
N LYS A 44 -14.45 5.46 18.53
CA LYS A 44 -14.01 4.20 19.14
C LYS A 44 -14.93 3.04 18.76
N ILE A 45 -14.35 1.91 18.36
CA ILE A 45 -15.07 0.64 18.08
C ILE A 45 -14.58 -0.43 19.08
N PRO A 46 -15.46 -1.27 19.65
CA PRO A 46 -15.05 -2.39 20.50
C PRO A 46 -14.29 -3.47 19.70
N LYS A 47 -13.19 -3.98 20.26
CA LYS A 47 -12.53 -5.23 19.83
C LYS A 47 -13.28 -6.42 20.43
N LYS A 48 -13.11 -7.60 19.82
CA LYS A 48 -13.62 -8.88 20.34
C LYS A 48 -13.13 -9.19 21.76
N ASN A 49 -11.95 -8.70 22.15
CA ASN A 49 -11.36 -8.87 23.48
C ASN A 49 -11.76 -7.76 24.48
N GLY A 50 -12.75 -6.93 24.18
CA GLY A 50 -13.24 -5.86 25.05
C GLY A 50 -12.44 -4.54 24.99
N SER A 51 -11.21 -4.53 24.50
CA SER A 51 -10.43 -3.29 24.32
C SER A 51 -11.02 -2.42 23.18
N ARG A 52 -10.78 -1.10 23.18
CA ARG A 52 -11.31 -0.19 22.14
C ARG A 52 -10.28 0.06 21.02
N ARG A 53 -10.71 0.10 19.76
CA ARG A 53 -9.94 0.60 18.61
C ARG A 53 -10.27 2.07 18.40
N ASN A 54 -9.26 2.91 18.35
CA ASN A 54 -9.43 4.27 17.86
C ASN A 54 -9.39 4.26 16.34
N ILE A 55 -10.47 4.72 15.70
CA ILE A 55 -10.58 4.84 14.24
C ILE A 55 -10.48 6.32 13.88
N LEU A 56 -9.68 6.60 12.86
CA LEU A 56 -9.48 7.90 12.27
C LEU A 56 -10.07 7.86 10.85
N ALA A 57 -11.29 8.36 10.70
CA ALA A 57 -11.94 8.43 9.39
C ALA A 57 -11.70 9.79 8.73
N PRO A 58 -11.16 9.83 7.50
CA PRO A 58 -10.97 11.07 6.76
C PRO A 58 -12.30 11.71 6.36
N VAL A 59 -12.33 13.05 6.27
CA VAL A 59 -13.44 13.80 5.67
C VAL A 59 -13.63 13.43 4.20
N PRO A 60 -14.84 13.61 3.61
CA PRO A 60 -15.15 13.13 2.27
C PRO A 60 -14.13 13.52 1.19
N ASP A 61 -13.75 14.79 1.09
CA ASP A 61 -12.77 15.27 0.11
C ASP A 61 -11.42 14.54 0.22
N LEU A 62 -10.89 14.42 1.44
CA LEU A 62 -9.63 13.72 1.68
C LEU A 62 -9.78 12.21 1.44
N LYS A 63 -10.93 11.63 1.80
CA LYS A 63 -11.22 10.21 1.56
C LYS A 63 -11.20 9.87 0.07
N ILE A 64 -11.77 10.74 -0.78
CA ILE A 64 -11.78 10.54 -2.23
C ILE A 64 -10.35 10.65 -2.77
N LEU A 65 -9.60 11.68 -2.37
CA LEU A 65 -8.19 11.83 -2.75
C LEU A 65 -7.35 10.60 -2.37
N GLN A 66 -7.50 10.14 -1.12
CA GLN A 66 -6.84 8.92 -0.64
C GLN A 66 -7.30 7.67 -1.40
N THR A 67 -8.58 7.57 -1.75
CA THR A 67 -9.08 6.43 -2.53
C THR A 67 -8.42 6.40 -3.91
N ARG A 68 -8.29 7.54 -4.58
CA ARG A 68 -7.61 7.64 -5.88
C ARG A 68 -6.13 7.30 -5.78
N LEU A 69 -5.44 7.81 -4.75
CA LEU A 69 -4.05 7.44 -4.49
C LEU A 69 -3.92 5.93 -4.22
N SER A 70 -4.84 5.35 -3.45
CA SER A 70 -4.85 3.91 -3.18
C SER A 70 -5.00 3.09 -4.46
N ILE A 71 -5.89 3.51 -5.37
CA ILE A 71 -6.11 2.85 -6.65
C ILE A 71 -4.84 2.94 -7.51
N LEU A 72 -4.25 4.13 -7.63
CA LEU A 72 -2.99 4.33 -8.37
C LEU A 72 -1.88 3.43 -7.84
N LEU A 73 -1.64 3.42 -6.53
CA LEU A 73 -0.61 2.59 -5.90
C LEU A 73 -0.89 1.09 -6.04
N THR A 74 -2.16 0.69 -6.04
CA THR A 74 -2.55 -0.70 -6.31
C THR A 74 -2.17 -1.10 -7.73
N HIS A 75 -2.48 -0.27 -8.73
CA HIS A 75 -2.07 -0.53 -10.11
C HIS A 75 -0.55 -0.60 -10.27
N CYS A 76 0.19 0.34 -9.67
CA CYS A 76 1.66 0.28 -9.66
C CYS A 76 2.19 -1.02 -9.03
N TYR A 77 1.57 -1.46 -7.93
CA TYR A 77 1.97 -2.69 -7.25
C TYR A 77 1.65 -3.94 -8.10
N ASP A 78 0.47 -3.98 -8.72
CA ASP A 78 0.07 -5.07 -9.61
C ASP A 78 1.01 -5.15 -10.82
N GLU A 79 1.38 -4.02 -11.44
CA GLU A 79 2.37 -3.96 -12.52
C GLU A 79 3.71 -4.56 -12.12
N LEU A 80 4.19 -4.29 -10.90
CA LEU A 80 5.43 -4.87 -10.37
C LEU A 80 5.30 -6.37 -10.14
N GLU A 81 4.17 -6.80 -9.60
CA GLU A 81 3.90 -8.21 -9.33
C GLU A 81 3.75 -9.01 -10.62
N HIS A 82 3.09 -8.47 -11.64
CA HIS A 82 3.05 -9.06 -12.98
C HIS A 82 4.46 -9.20 -13.56
N LYS A 83 5.29 -8.15 -13.49
CA LYS A 83 6.70 -8.19 -13.95
C LYS A 83 7.55 -9.19 -13.17
N ARG A 84 7.25 -9.43 -11.89
CA ARG A 84 7.95 -10.41 -11.04
C ARG A 84 7.52 -11.84 -11.35
N LEU A 85 6.22 -12.08 -11.48
CA LEU A 85 5.63 -13.40 -11.68
C LEU A 85 5.84 -13.92 -13.12
N SER A 86 5.83 -13.05 -14.13
CA SER A 86 6.11 -13.46 -15.52
C SER A 86 7.54 -13.95 -15.72
N LYS A 87 8.48 -13.51 -14.88
CA LYS A 87 9.89 -13.91 -14.92
C LYS A 87 10.21 -15.17 -14.11
N SER A 88 9.30 -15.63 -13.24
CA SER A 88 9.53 -16.75 -12.32
C SER A 88 8.43 -17.80 -12.42
N SER A 89 8.79 -19.04 -12.76
CA SER A 89 7.89 -20.21 -12.70
C SER A 89 7.49 -20.58 -11.26
N TYR A 90 8.15 -19.99 -10.26
CA TYR A 90 7.85 -20.20 -8.85
C TYR A 90 6.98 -19.07 -8.29
N VAL A 91 5.71 -19.37 -8.00
CA VAL A 91 4.76 -18.50 -7.24
C VAL A 91 4.98 -18.66 -5.72
N GLN A 92 6.21 -18.94 -5.29
CA GLN A 92 6.54 -19.16 -3.88
C GLN A 92 7.26 -17.92 -3.35
N CYS A 93 6.46 -16.89 -3.08
CA CYS A 93 6.68 -15.81 -2.12
C CYS A 93 5.70 -14.69 -2.49
N ILE A 94 4.44 -14.93 -2.19
CA ILE A 94 3.53 -13.83 -1.96
C ILE A 94 3.18 -13.95 -0.49
N SER A 95 3.99 -13.27 0.31
CA SER A 95 3.99 -13.31 1.77
C SER A 95 2.86 -12.43 2.32
N SER A 96 2.55 -11.33 1.61
CA SER A 96 1.39 -10.49 1.90
C SER A 96 0.16 -10.86 1.05
N HIS A 97 -0.84 -11.45 1.71
CA HIS A 97 -2.16 -11.77 1.13
C HIS A 97 -3.27 -10.80 1.57
N GLY A 98 -2.99 -9.89 2.50
CA GLY A 98 -3.99 -8.98 3.05
C GLY A 98 -4.39 -7.91 2.04
N PHE A 99 -5.70 -7.66 1.88
CA PHE A 99 -6.23 -6.55 1.09
C PHE A 99 -5.84 -6.54 -0.41
N ARG A 100 -5.56 -7.70 -1.00
CA ARG A 100 -5.21 -7.82 -2.43
C ARG A 100 -6.37 -8.38 -3.25
N LYS A 101 -6.54 -7.87 -4.47
CA LYS A 101 -7.47 -8.45 -5.47
C LYS A 101 -6.83 -9.65 -6.17
N LYS A 102 -7.68 -10.57 -6.64
CA LYS A 102 -7.30 -11.72 -7.46
C LYS A 102 -6.52 -11.26 -8.70
N ILE A 103 -5.43 -11.95 -9.04
CA ILE A 103 -4.61 -11.64 -10.21
C ILE A 103 -4.62 -12.83 -11.17
N LEU A 104 -4.77 -12.55 -12.46
CA LEU A 104 -4.63 -13.51 -13.56
C LEU A 104 -3.27 -13.27 -14.20
N VAL A 105 -2.39 -14.27 -14.22
CA VAL A 105 -1.04 -14.14 -14.78
C VAL A 105 -0.73 -15.30 -15.70
N GLU A 106 -0.12 -14.99 -16.84
CA GLU A 106 0.50 -15.99 -17.71
C GLU A 106 1.88 -16.35 -17.17
N ILE A 107 2.06 -17.62 -16.83
CA ILE A 107 3.29 -18.12 -16.20
C ILE A 107 3.87 -19.21 -17.11
N PRO A 108 5.20 -19.26 -17.30
CA PRO A 108 5.83 -20.35 -18.04
C PRO A 108 5.54 -21.72 -17.40
N ILE A 109 5.13 -22.69 -18.21
CA ILE A 109 4.73 -24.04 -17.74
C ILE A 109 5.91 -24.76 -17.06
N SER A 110 7.14 -24.50 -17.51
CA SER A 110 8.34 -25.13 -16.95
C SER A 110 9.55 -24.20 -17.00
N LYS A 111 10.48 -24.37 -16.05
CA LYS A 111 11.79 -23.69 -16.07
C LYS A 111 12.58 -23.95 -17.36
N LYS A 112 12.37 -25.12 -17.99
CA LYS A 112 13.08 -25.56 -19.20
C LYS A 112 12.43 -25.07 -20.50
N SER A 113 11.11 -24.86 -20.50
CA SER A 113 10.37 -24.38 -21.67
C SER A 113 9.74 -23.02 -21.36
N ARG A 114 10.38 -21.95 -21.85
CA ARG A 114 9.86 -20.57 -21.77
C ARG A 114 8.95 -20.19 -22.94
N THR A 115 8.70 -21.12 -23.86
CA THR A 115 7.86 -20.89 -25.05
C THR A 115 6.39 -21.19 -24.79
N SER A 116 6.09 -21.99 -23.76
CA SER A 116 4.73 -22.41 -23.41
C SER A 116 4.28 -21.72 -22.12
N PHE A 117 3.15 -21.01 -22.19
CA PHE A 117 2.56 -20.26 -21.07
C PHE A 117 1.22 -20.87 -20.66
N GLU A 118 0.91 -20.86 -19.37
CA GLU A 118 -0.40 -21.21 -18.83
C GLU A 118 -0.99 -20.00 -18.08
N SER A 119 -2.29 -19.77 -18.26
CA SER A 119 -3.04 -18.79 -17.50
C SER A 119 -3.31 -19.30 -16.09
N LYS A 120 -2.63 -18.71 -15.10
CA LYS A 120 -2.81 -19.06 -13.69
C LYS A 120 -3.54 -17.98 -12.93
N VAL A 121 -4.50 -18.44 -12.12
CA VAL A 121 -5.26 -17.60 -11.21
C VAL A 121 -4.62 -17.61 -9.82
N ILE A 122 -4.25 -16.44 -9.31
CA ILE A 122 -3.73 -16.29 -7.95
C ILE A 122 -4.77 -15.58 -7.08
N ASN A 123 -5.24 -16.29 -6.06
CA ASN A 123 -6.18 -15.78 -5.07
C ASN A 123 -5.45 -15.35 -3.80
N PHE A 124 -5.72 -14.14 -3.35
CA PHE A 124 -5.25 -13.61 -2.07
C PHE A 124 -6.41 -13.55 -1.11
N GLY A 125 -6.29 -14.26 0.02
CA GLY A 125 -7.35 -14.32 1.01
C GLY A 125 -6.96 -15.15 2.21
N ILE A 126 -7.79 -15.08 3.24
CA ILE A 126 -7.58 -15.80 4.50
C ILE A 126 -7.42 -17.31 4.23
N TYR A 127 -8.27 -17.85 3.36
CA TYR A 127 -8.21 -19.27 2.98
C TYR A 127 -6.91 -19.65 2.27
N SER A 128 -6.48 -18.87 1.26
CA SER A 128 -5.25 -19.20 0.53
C SER A 128 -3.99 -19.03 1.38
N ASN A 129 -4.01 -18.11 2.35
CA ASN A 129 -2.95 -18.00 3.34
C ASN A 129 -2.95 -19.21 4.30
N ALA A 130 -4.10 -19.53 4.90
CA ALA A 130 -4.24 -20.66 5.82
C ALA A 130 -3.82 -22.00 5.18
N LYS A 131 -4.16 -22.21 3.90
CA LYS A 131 -3.78 -23.42 3.15
C LYS A 131 -2.26 -23.69 3.14
N LYS A 132 -1.42 -22.65 3.17
CA LYS A 132 0.06 -22.81 3.21
C LYS A 132 0.56 -23.39 4.54
N HIS A 133 -0.25 -23.28 5.59
CA HIS A 133 0.11 -23.69 6.95
C HIS A 133 -0.53 -25.03 7.35
N VAL A 134 -1.42 -25.59 6.53
CA VAL A 134 -2.04 -26.90 6.78
C VAL A 134 -0.96 -27.99 6.78
N GLY A 135 -0.93 -28.81 7.83
CA GLY A 135 0.04 -29.92 7.99
C GLY A 135 1.43 -29.49 8.49
N LYS A 136 1.61 -28.24 8.92
CA LYS A 136 2.85 -27.80 9.58
C LYS A 136 2.78 -28.11 11.09
N ASN A 137 3.83 -28.73 11.62
CA ASN A 137 3.91 -29.14 13.03
C ASN A 137 3.98 -27.97 14.02
N LEU A 138 4.39 -26.78 13.55
CA LEU A 138 4.49 -25.56 14.34
C LEU A 138 4.01 -24.37 13.50
N VAL A 139 3.09 -23.58 14.06
CA VAL A 139 2.63 -22.32 13.46
C VAL A 139 2.91 -21.19 14.43
N LEU A 140 3.80 -20.28 14.02
CA LEU A 140 4.13 -19.09 14.81
C LEU A 140 3.10 -17.99 14.52
N ASN A 141 2.35 -17.60 15.55
CA ASN A 141 1.39 -16.50 15.46
C ASN A 141 1.99 -15.22 16.07
N ILE A 142 2.40 -14.29 15.23
CA ILE A 142 2.87 -12.95 15.64
C ILE A 142 1.83 -11.94 15.17
N ASP A 143 1.15 -11.29 16.11
CA ASP A 143 0.27 -10.14 15.83
C ASP A 143 1.05 -8.84 16.08
N LEU A 144 1.24 -8.02 15.04
CA LEU A 144 1.89 -6.73 15.17
C LEU A 144 0.92 -5.73 15.75
N LYS A 145 1.05 -5.48 17.06
CA LYS A 145 0.32 -4.41 17.74
C LYS A 145 0.61 -3.08 17.04
N ASP A 146 -0.45 -2.35 16.67
CA ASP A 146 -0.39 -1.00 16.10
C ASP A 146 0.48 -0.87 14.82
N PHE A 147 0.52 -1.92 13.98
CA PHE A 147 1.30 -1.96 12.73
C PHE A 147 1.21 -0.69 11.88
N PHE A 148 0.00 -0.16 11.65
CA PHE A 148 -0.15 1.08 10.86
C PHE A 148 0.53 2.29 11.51
N GLN A 149 0.48 2.41 12.84
CA GLN A 149 1.10 3.52 13.56
C GLN A 149 2.63 3.42 13.54
N SER A 150 3.18 2.21 13.38
CA SER A 150 4.63 2.00 13.20
C SER A 150 5.16 2.49 11.84
N ILE A 151 4.27 2.73 10.86
CA ILE A 151 4.62 3.23 9.53
C ILE A 151 4.47 4.75 9.55
N THR A 152 5.60 5.42 9.74
CA THR A 152 5.66 6.86 9.90
C THR A 152 5.80 7.62 8.57
N PHE A 153 5.53 8.92 8.60
CA PHE A 153 5.69 9.85 7.49
C PHE A 153 7.07 9.75 6.85
N SER A 154 8.14 9.77 7.65
CA SER A 154 9.51 9.69 7.15
C SER A 154 9.81 8.33 6.51
N ARG A 155 9.23 7.23 7.04
CA ARG A 155 9.37 5.90 6.44
C ARG A 155 8.70 5.81 5.07
N ILE A 156 7.55 6.45 4.89
CA ILE A 156 6.85 6.50 3.60
C ILE A 156 7.70 7.25 2.57
N ILE A 157 8.22 8.43 2.93
CA ILE A 157 9.10 9.21 2.05
C ILE A 157 10.35 8.40 1.70
N GLY A 158 11.03 7.85 2.71
CA GLY A 158 12.23 7.03 2.52
C GLY A 158 11.97 5.81 1.64
N PHE A 159 10.81 5.18 1.78
CA PHE A 159 10.40 4.08 0.91
C PHE A 159 10.26 4.54 -0.54
N PHE A 160 9.42 5.53 -0.83
CA PHE A 160 9.13 5.92 -2.21
C PHE A 160 10.33 6.55 -2.94
N THR A 161 11.23 7.20 -2.21
CA THR A 161 12.48 7.77 -2.77
C THR A 161 13.56 6.73 -3.01
N LYS A 162 13.78 5.79 -2.08
CA LYS A 162 14.92 4.85 -2.13
C LYS A 162 14.59 3.50 -2.76
N ASN A 163 13.32 3.11 -2.83
CA ASN A 163 12.92 1.83 -3.39
C ASN A 163 13.26 1.79 -4.89
N LYS A 164 14.01 0.77 -5.33
CA LYS A 164 14.50 0.61 -6.71
C LYS A 164 13.41 0.61 -7.79
N TYR A 165 12.19 0.21 -7.43
CA TYR A 165 11.08 0.17 -8.37
C TYR A 165 10.41 1.54 -8.53
N PHE A 166 10.17 2.22 -7.41
CA PHE A 166 9.52 3.53 -7.38
C PHE A 166 10.51 4.66 -7.70
N GLN A 167 11.54 4.90 -6.88
CA GLN A 167 12.50 5.99 -7.08
C GLN A 167 11.84 7.33 -7.42
N LEU A 168 10.82 7.72 -6.65
CA LEU A 168 10.07 8.95 -6.91
C LEU A 168 10.93 10.17 -6.57
N ASN A 169 10.64 11.29 -7.24
CA ASN A 169 11.11 12.60 -6.82
C ASN A 169 10.69 12.85 -5.35
N PHE A 170 11.57 13.48 -4.57
CA PHE A 170 11.34 13.78 -3.16
C PHE A 170 10.03 14.52 -2.90
N ASP A 171 9.69 15.51 -3.73
CA ASP A 171 8.47 16.30 -3.60
C ASP A 171 7.21 15.45 -3.81
N ILE A 172 7.25 14.52 -4.76
CA ILE A 172 6.14 13.58 -5.00
C ILE A 172 6.02 12.58 -3.84
N ALA A 173 7.14 12.05 -3.34
CA ALA A 173 7.14 11.18 -2.16
C ALA A 173 6.61 11.90 -0.92
N LEU A 174 6.94 13.19 -0.75
CA LEU A 174 6.42 14.06 0.30
C LEU A 174 4.91 14.22 0.18
N LEU A 175 4.39 14.52 -1.01
CA LEU A 175 2.94 14.65 -1.27
C LEU A 175 2.20 13.33 -1.00
N VAL A 176 2.77 12.18 -1.41
CA VAL A 176 2.22 10.85 -1.08
C VAL A 176 2.13 10.66 0.43
N ALA A 177 3.19 10.99 1.18
CA ALA A 177 3.19 10.88 2.63
C ALA A 177 2.20 11.86 3.30
N GLN A 178 2.05 13.08 2.78
CA GLN A 178 1.10 14.08 3.26
C GLN A 178 -0.35 13.65 3.06
N ILE A 179 -0.67 13.04 1.91
CA ILE A 179 -2.01 12.48 1.66
C ILE A 179 -2.27 11.29 2.58
N ALA A 180 -1.29 10.42 2.80
CA ALA A 180 -1.47 9.14 3.44
C ALA A 180 -1.55 9.18 4.96
N THR A 181 -0.89 10.16 5.59
CA THR A 181 -0.66 10.15 7.04
C THR A 181 -1.58 11.12 7.80
N TYR A 182 -1.77 10.78 9.07
CA TYR A 182 -2.37 11.64 10.07
C TYR A 182 -1.32 12.00 11.13
N ARG A 183 -1.34 13.23 11.63
CA ARG A 183 -0.56 13.63 12.81
C ARG A 183 -1.49 14.25 13.86
N PRO A 184 -1.40 13.86 15.15
CA PRO A 184 -2.25 14.42 16.19
C PRO A 184 -1.94 15.88 16.51
N ASN A 185 -0.67 16.28 16.45
CA ASN A 185 -0.20 17.63 16.74
C ASN A 185 1.06 17.94 15.91
N GLN A 186 1.64 19.13 16.07
CA GLN A 186 2.82 19.55 15.32
C GLN A 186 4.12 18.89 15.80
N VAL A 187 4.13 18.32 17.01
CA VAL A 187 5.32 17.74 17.64
C VAL A 187 5.48 16.26 17.26
N GLN A 188 4.37 15.53 17.16
CA GLN A 188 4.38 14.11 16.86
C GLN A 188 4.54 13.83 15.38
N GLU A 189 5.29 12.76 15.06
CA GLU A 189 5.43 12.29 13.69
C GLU A 189 4.10 11.78 13.14
N GLY A 190 3.85 12.06 11.86
CA GLY A 190 2.68 11.51 11.16
C GLY A 190 2.80 10.00 10.97
N PHE A 191 1.67 9.31 10.97
CA PHE A 191 1.60 7.86 10.80
C PHE A 191 0.39 7.46 9.96
N LEU A 192 0.30 6.20 9.51
CA LEU A 192 -0.87 5.71 8.78
C LEU A 192 -2.09 5.55 9.70
N PRO A 193 -3.19 6.27 9.46
CA PRO A 193 -4.37 6.19 10.33
C PRO A 193 -5.21 4.95 10.03
N GLN A 194 -5.73 4.30 11.08
CA GLN A 194 -6.71 3.24 10.91
C GLN A 194 -8.05 3.84 10.46
N GLY A 195 -8.45 3.57 9.21
CA GLY A 195 -9.69 4.11 8.61
C GLY A 195 -9.47 4.86 7.29
N SER A 196 -8.22 5.17 6.93
CA SER A 196 -7.89 5.71 5.61
C SER A 196 -7.89 4.59 4.55
N PRO A 197 -8.42 4.86 3.34
CA PRO A 197 -8.38 3.91 2.24
C PRO A 197 -6.94 3.67 1.70
N CYS A 198 -6.00 4.60 1.89
CA CYS A 198 -4.60 4.42 1.47
C CYS A 198 -3.80 3.49 2.36
N SER A 199 -4.14 3.41 3.65
CA SER A 199 -3.27 2.76 4.64
C SER A 199 -2.99 1.29 4.33
N PRO A 200 -3.96 0.46 3.88
CA PRO A 200 -3.69 -0.95 3.56
C PRO A 200 -2.66 -1.16 2.44
N ILE A 201 -2.76 -0.41 1.35
CA ILE A 201 -1.84 -0.60 0.21
C ILE A 201 -0.44 -0.10 0.54
N ILE A 202 -0.32 1.05 1.22
CA ILE A 202 1.00 1.58 1.64
C ILE A 202 1.65 0.66 2.66
N SER A 203 0.87 0.12 3.61
CA SER A 203 1.40 -0.81 4.59
C SER A 203 1.88 -2.11 3.96
N ASN A 204 1.18 -2.61 2.94
CA ASN A 204 1.62 -3.78 2.17
C ASN A 204 2.91 -3.49 1.40
N LEU A 205 2.98 -2.35 0.69
CA LEU A 205 4.17 -1.93 -0.05
C LEU A 205 5.41 -1.86 0.85
N ILE A 206 5.28 -1.24 2.02
CA ILE A 206 6.37 -1.09 2.98
C ILE A 206 6.65 -2.41 3.72
N GLY A 207 5.60 -3.15 4.09
CA GLY A 207 5.68 -4.43 4.80
C GLY A 207 6.39 -5.52 4.00
N ASN A 208 6.30 -5.49 2.65
CA ASN A 208 7.05 -6.40 1.79
C ASN A 208 8.57 -6.36 2.03
N ILE A 209 9.13 -5.25 2.53
CA ILE A 209 10.56 -5.16 2.88
C ILE A 209 10.89 -6.09 4.06
N LEU A 210 9.96 -6.25 5.01
CA LEU A 210 10.10 -7.16 6.15
C LEU A 210 9.93 -8.62 5.70
N ASP A 211 8.96 -8.88 4.82
CA ASP A 211 8.69 -10.22 4.28
C ASP A 211 9.86 -10.82 3.49
N ILE A 212 10.67 -9.99 2.81
CA ILE A 212 11.87 -10.44 2.08
C ILE A 212 13.00 -10.86 3.04
N ARG A 213 12.99 -10.36 4.29
CA ARG A 213 14.05 -10.62 5.28
C ARG A 213 13.73 -11.76 6.24
N LEU A 214 12.48 -12.25 6.25
CA LEU A 214 12.09 -13.44 6.99
C LEU A 214 12.23 -14.65 6.07
N PRO A 215 13.17 -15.58 6.30
CA PRO A 215 13.25 -16.80 5.51
C PRO A 215 11.96 -17.60 5.70
N SER A 216 11.24 -17.83 4.60
CA SER A 216 10.03 -18.66 4.52
C SER A 216 10.35 -20.15 4.41
#